data_AF-A0A521KBK1-F1
#
_entry.id   AF-A0A521KBK1-F1
#
_cell.length_a   1.000
_cell.length_b   1.000
_cell.length_c   1.000
_cell.angle_alpha   90.00
_cell.angle_beta   90.00
_cell.angle_gamma   90.00
#
_symmetry.space_group_name_H-M   'P 1'
#
loop_
_entity.id
_entity.type
_entity.pdbx_description
1 polymer ?
#
loop_
_entity_poly.entity_id
_entity_poly.type
_entity_poly.pdbx_seq_one_letter_code
_entity_poly.pdbx_strand_id
1 'polypeptide(L)'
;MNRLLAFVILSSSLLACRSTGDASGPQFRVEGAVARPGAHHWHEDLTAFDALTIAGPARTDANLARAELVRTCDGREQRIAIDFERMQSLGDTSSNVLLCAGDVLVVPAR
;
A
#
# COMPACT_ATOMS: atom_id res chain seq x y z
N MET A 1 -26.88 26.24 58.01
CA MET A 1 -25.86 25.33 58.59
C MET A 1 -25.96 24.00 57.85
N ASN A 2 -24.94 23.31 57.34
CA ASN A 2 -23.48 23.44 57.34
C ASN A 2 -23.02 22.45 56.24
N ARG A 3 -22.52 22.91 55.09
CA ARG A 3 -21.11 22.78 54.65
C ARG A 3 -20.60 21.35 54.36
N LEU A 4 -20.05 21.21 53.13
CA LEU A 4 -19.02 20.27 52.66
C LEU A 4 -19.53 18.82 52.43
N LEU A 5 -19.30 18.14 51.31
CA LEU A 5 -18.11 18.08 50.44
C LEU A 5 -18.51 17.92 48.97
N ALA A 6 -17.93 18.77 48.13
CA ALA A 6 -17.95 18.65 46.68
C ALA A 6 -17.14 17.41 46.26
N PHE A 7 -17.80 16.43 45.64
CA PHE A 7 -17.13 15.32 44.97
C PHE A 7 -16.66 15.81 43.59
N VAL A 8 -15.63 16.64 43.58
CA VAL A 8 -14.83 16.94 42.40
C VAL A 8 -13.98 15.71 42.14
N ILE A 9 -14.52 14.78 41.34
CA ILE A 9 -13.68 13.85 40.58
C ILE A 9 -13.56 14.44 39.18
N LEU A 10 -12.74 15.48 39.08
CA LEU A 10 -12.14 15.92 37.83
C LEU A 10 -10.93 15.03 37.56
N SER A 11 -11.14 13.73 37.47
CA SER A 11 -10.08 12.79 37.09
C SER A 11 -10.03 12.67 35.59
N SER A 12 -8.97 13.25 35.04
CA SER A 12 -8.26 12.67 33.91
C SER A 12 -8.92 12.86 32.54
N SER A 13 -8.91 14.12 32.14
CA SER A 13 -8.66 14.52 30.75
C SER A 13 -7.46 13.74 30.20
N LEU A 14 -7.71 12.67 29.46
CA LEU A 14 -6.77 11.97 28.57
C LEU A 14 -7.56 10.99 27.68
N LEU A 15 -8.54 11.51 26.94
CA LEU A 15 -8.90 10.89 25.67
C LEU A 15 -8.47 11.86 24.55
N ALA A 16 -7.17 12.09 24.50
CA ALA A 16 -6.53 12.44 23.25
C ALA A 16 -6.65 11.21 22.33
N CYS A 17 -7.81 11.01 21.71
CA CYS A 17 -7.93 10.27 20.45
C CYS A 17 -7.21 11.11 19.38
N ARG A 18 -5.90 11.21 19.49
CA ARG A 18 -5.03 11.86 18.51
C ARG A 18 -3.93 10.86 18.21
N SER A 19 -3.77 10.64 16.90
CA SER A 19 -2.77 9.79 16.23
C SER A 19 -2.98 8.28 16.40
N THR A 20 -2.97 7.46 15.34
CA THR A 20 -2.32 7.64 14.04
C THR A 20 -3.01 6.73 13.03
N GLY A 21 -3.53 7.27 11.93
CA GLY A 21 -4.14 6.46 10.88
C GLY A 21 -4.44 7.19 9.59
N ASP A 22 -4.47 8.52 9.58
CA ASP A 22 -4.90 9.29 8.41
C ASP A 22 -3.96 10.47 8.10
N ALA A 23 -2.67 10.29 8.38
CA ALA A 23 -1.60 11.10 7.80
C ALA A 23 -0.63 10.23 6.99
N SER A 24 -1.10 9.03 6.58
CA SER A 24 -0.42 8.32 5.52
C SER A 24 -0.74 9.11 4.27
N GLY A 25 0.28 9.68 3.65
CA GLY A 25 0.13 10.25 2.32
C GLY A 25 -0.45 9.20 1.36
N PRO A 26 -0.63 9.56 0.09
CA PRO A 26 -0.96 8.56 -0.91
C PRO A 26 -0.04 7.33 -0.76
N GLN A 27 -0.63 6.15 -0.70
CA GLN A 27 0.08 4.89 -0.48
C GLN A 27 -0.44 3.84 -1.46
N PHE A 28 0.43 2.91 -1.85
CA PHE A 28 0.06 1.74 -2.62
C PHE A 28 0.27 0.50 -1.76
N ARG A 29 -0.45 -0.58 -2.07
CA ARG A 29 -0.33 -1.84 -1.35
C ARG A 29 0.35 -2.86 -2.24
N VAL A 30 1.24 -3.65 -1.66
CA VAL A 30 1.87 -4.78 -2.35
C VAL A 30 1.56 -6.05 -1.59
N GLU A 31 1.06 -7.04 -2.32
CA GLU A 31 0.64 -8.32 -1.77
C GLU A 31 1.28 -9.47 -2.57
N GLY A 32 1.47 -10.61 -1.88
CA GLY A 32 1.97 -11.83 -2.49
C GLY A 32 3.46 -12.08 -2.25
N ALA A 33 4.12 -12.70 -3.23
CA ALA A 33 5.46 -13.29 -3.09
C ALA A 33 6.61 -12.26 -3.25
N VAL A 34 6.52 -11.12 -2.57
CA VAL A 34 7.57 -10.08 -2.56
C VAL A 34 8.37 -10.10 -1.25
N ALA A 35 9.55 -9.46 -1.22
CA ALA A 35 10.35 -9.37 0.00
C ALA A 35 9.63 -8.64 1.14
N ARG A 36 8.94 -7.52 0.84
CA ARG A 36 8.22 -6.72 1.83
C ARG A 36 6.77 -6.48 1.36
N PRO A 37 5.85 -7.42 1.65
CA PRO A 37 4.43 -7.17 1.46
C PRO A 37 3.93 -6.13 2.47
N GLY A 38 2.92 -5.36 2.08
CA GLY A 38 2.31 -4.33 2.93
C GLY A 38 1.99 -3.04 2.18
N ALA A 39 1.59 -2.02 2.93
CA ALA A 39 1.40 -0.68 2.41
C ALA A 39 2.74 0.06 2.34
N HIS A 40 3.02 0.66 1.20
CA HIS A 40 4.21 1.44 0.91
C HIS A 40 3.82 2.86 0.51
N HIS A 41 4.68 3.81 0.78
CA HIS A 41 4.42 5.20 0.47
C HIS A 41 4.45 5.40 -1.05
N TRP A 42 3.39 6.00 -1.60
CA TRP A 42 3.31 6.34 -3.01
C TRP A 42 3.83 7.76 -3.22
N HIS A 43 4.45 7.98 -4.37
CA HIS A 43 4.92 9.28 -4.83
C HIS A 43 4.47 9.48 -6.28
N GLU A 44 4.36 10.74 -6.69
CA GLU A 44 4.21 11.08 -8.10
C GLU A 44 5.37 10.46 -8.89
N ASP A 45 5.06 9.94 -10.09
CA ASP A 45 5.98 9.23 -11.00
C ASP A 45 6.39 7.79 -10.62
N LEU A 46 5.74 7.15 -9.65
CA LEU A 46 5.96 5.72 -9.43
C LEU A 46 5.37 4.87 -10.56
N THR A 47 6.19 3.96 -11.08
CA THR A 47 5.76 2.93 -12.03
C THR A 47 5.58 1.58 -11.34
N ALA A 48 4.87 0.65 -11.99
CA ALA A 48 4.76 -0.72 -11.50
C ALA A 48 6.13 -1.36 -11.20
N PHE A 49 7.15 -1.03 -12.00
CA PHE A 49 8.52 -1.49 -11.79
C PHE A 49 9.17 -0.86 -10.55
N ASP A 50 8.96 0.44 -10.33
CA ASP A 50 9.43 1.12 -9.12
C ASP A 50 8.75 0.56 -7.86
N ALA A 51 7.45 0.26 -7.90
CA ALA A 51 6.78 -0.39 -6.78
C ALA A 51 7.38 -1.74 -6.43
N LEU A 52 7.71 -2.55 -7.43
CA LEU A 52 8.41 -3.81 -7.20
C LEU A 52 9.77 -3.56 -6.55
N THR A 53 10.50 -2.54 -7.03
CA THR A 53 11.79 -2.15 -6.46
C THR A 53 11.67 -1.69 -5.00
N ILE A 54 10.64 -0.92 -4.66
CA ILE A 54 10.32 -0.46 -3.29
C ILE A 54 9.94 -1.63 -2.38
N ALA A 55 9.10 -2.55 -2.89
CA ALA A 55 8.74 -3.79 -2.20
C ALA A 55 9.95 -4.73 -2.01
N GLY A 56 11.03 -4.50 -2.76
CA GLY A 56 12.25 -5.28 -2.76
C GLY A 56 12.22 -6.44 -3.75
N PRO A 57 13.28 -7.26 -3.80
CA PRO A 57 13.35 -8.39 -4.72
C PRO A 57 12.16 -9.31 -4.52
N ALA A 58 11.55 -9.72 -5.63
CA ALA A 58 10.55 -10.77 -5.57
C ALA A 58 11.21 -12.07 -5.06
N ARG A 59 10.45 -12.87 -4.31
CA ARG A 59 10.96 -14.15 -3.80
C ARG A 59 11.28 -15.09 -4.97
N THR A 60 12.12 -16.10 -4.72
CA THR A 60 12.41 -17.15 -5.72
C THR A 60 11.14 -17.88 -6.17
N ASP A 61 10.14 -17.93 -5.28
CA ASP A 61 8.84 -18.52 -5.51
C ASP A 61 7.86 -17.58 -6.24
N ALA A 62 8.25 -16.36 -6.59
CA ALA A 62 7.35 -15.34 -7.14
C ALA A 62 7.17 -15.48 -8.65
N ASN A 63 5.93 -15.36 -9.11
CA ASN A 63 5.59 -15.36 -10.53
C ASN A 63 5.48 -13.93 -11.06
N LEU A 64 6.63 -13.36 -11.43
CA LEU A 64 6.75 -12.02 -11.99
C LEU A 64 6.07 -11.85 -13.36
N ALA A 65 5.87 -12.93 -14.11
CA ALA A 65 5.16 -12.91 -15.39
C ALA A 65 3.63 -12.78 -15.22
N ARG A 66 3.11 -13.03 -14.01
CA ARG A 66 1.67 -12.99 -13.71
C ARG A 66 1.32 -11.97 -12.64
N ALA A 67 2.12 -10.92 -12.49
CA ALA A 67 1.74 -9.86 -11.58
C ALA A 67 0.48 -9.14 -12.10
N GLU A 68 -0.35 -8.70 -11.17
CA GLU A 68 -1.59 -7.98 -11.48
C GLU A 68 -1.61 -6.69 -10.68
N LEU A 69 -1.92 -5.59 -11.35
CA LEU A 69 -2.22 -4.33 -10.71
C LEU A 69 -3.74 -4.16 -10.64
N VAL A 70 -4.25 -4.07 -9.42
CA VAL A 70 -5.66 -3.81 -9.15
C VAL A 70 -5.83 -2.33 -8.86
N ARG A 71 -6.46 -1.63 -9.80
CA ARG A 71 -6.81 -0.21 -9.70
C ARG A 71 -8.30 -0.04 -9.50
N THR A 72 -8.71 0.72 -8.51
CA THR A 72 -10.12 1.09 -8.35
C THR A 72 -10.35 2.48 -8.94
N CYS A 73 -11.09 2.55 -10.06
CA CYS A 73 -11.44 3.81 -10.72
C CYS A 73 -12.97 3.92 -10.82
N ASP A 74 -13.55 4.99 -10.27
CA ASP A 74 -15.00 5.26 -10.30
C ASP A 74 -15.86 4.09 -9.80
N GLY A 75 -15.40 3.42 -8.73
CA GLY A 75 -16.07 2.24 -8.17
C GLY A 75 -15.95 0.96 -9.02
N ARG A 76 -15.17 0.98 -10.10
CA ARG A 76 -14.84 -0.22 -10.89
C ARG A 76 -13.41 -0.66 -10.62
N GLU A 77 -13.26 -1.95 -10.32
CA GLU A 77 -11.96 -2.59 -10.22
C GLU A 77 -11.44 -2.91 -11.62
N GLN A 78 -10.32 -2.31 -11.99
CA GLN A 78 -9.59 -2.58 -13.21
C GLN A 78 -8.34 -3.38 -12.86
N ARG A 79 -8.24 -4.59 -13.42
CA ARG A 79 -7.06 -5.44 -13.28
C ARG A 79 -6.20 -5.28 -14.52
N ILE A 80 -4.95 -4.91 -14.32
CA ILE A 80 -3.96 -4.72 -15.38
C ILE A 80 -2.90 -5.78 -15.15
N ALA A 81 -2.79 -6.73 -16.08
CA ALA A 81 -1.74 -7.74 -16.01
C ALA A 81 -0.40 -7.11 -16.39
N ILE A 82 0.61 -7.36 -15.56
CA ILE A 82 1.96 -6.82 -15.72
C ILE A 82 2.94 -7.98 -15.73
N ASP A 83 3.74 -8.05 -16.80
CA ASP A 83 4.75 -9.08 -16.97
C ASP A 83 6.14 -8.50 -16.68
N PHE A 84 6.55 -8.55 -15.41
CA PHE A 84 7.86 -8.06 -14.98
C PHE A 84 9.02 -8.95 -15.44
N GLU A 85 8.74 -10.23 -15.76
CA GLU A 85 9.75 -11.12 -16.31
C GLU A 85 10.15 -10.66 -17.72
N ARG A 86 9.17 -10.37 -18.57
CA ARG A 86 9.39 -9.83 -19.91
C ARG A 86 10.11 -8.48 -19.89
N MET A 87 9.79 -7.60 -18.95
CA MET A 87 10.49 -6.32 -18.78
C MET A 87 11.97 -6.50 -18.47
N GLN A 88 12.31 -7.42 -17.56
CA GLN A 88 13.70 -7.67 -17.17
C GLN A 88 14.48 -8.44 -18.23
N SER A 89 13.85 -9.41 -18.88
CA SER A 89 14.50 -10.30 -19.87
C SER A 89 14.60 -9.67 -21.26
N LEU A 90 13.56 -8.98 -21.72
CA LEU A 90 13.48 -8.41 -23.08
C LEU A 90 13.56 -6.88 -23.12
N GLY A 91 13.57 -6.19 -21.97
CA GLY A 91 13.54 -4.72 -21.94
C GLY A 91 12.22 -4.14 -22.44
N ASP A 92 11.15 -4.94 -22.48
CA ASP A 92 9.86 -4.56 -23.04
C ASP A 92 9.07 -3.73 -22.01
N THR A 93 9.17 -2.40 -22.10
CA THR A 93 8.48 -1.46 -21.20
C THR A 93 7.01 -1.23 -21.56
N SER A 94 6.45 -1.97 -22.53
CA SER A 94 5.05 -1.79 -22.96
C SER A 94 4.04 -2.06 -21.84
N SER A 95 4.42 -2.87 -20.85
CA SER A 95 3.57 -3.19 -19.69
C SER A 95 3.85 -2.28 -18.47
N ASN A 96 4.76 -1.31 -18.59
CA ASN A 96 5.15 -0.45 -17.48
C ASN A 96 4.12 0.67 -17.32
N VAL A 97 3.17 0.46 -16.41
CA VAL A 97 2.11 1.42 -16.11
C VAL A 97 2.49 2.29 -14.91
N LEU A 98 2.07 3.56 -14.94
CA LEU A 98 2.14 4.45 -13.79
C LEU A 98 1.19 3.96 -12.70
N LEU A 99 1.65 3.98 -11.47
CA LEU A 99 0.86 3.71 -10.28
C LEU A 99 0.12 4.95 -9.80
N CYS A 100 -1.00 4.71 -9.16
CA CYS A 100 -1.82 5.69 -8.48
C CYS A 100 -1.92 5.34 -7.00
N ALA A 101 -2.20 6.36 -6.21
CA ALA A 101 -2.52 6.20 -4.80
C ALA A 101 -3.71 5.23 -4.64
N GLY A 102 -3.58 4.26 -3.75
CA GLY A 102 -4.60 3.26 -3.46
C GLY A 102 -4.57 2.02 -4.36
N ASP A 103 -3.67 1.95 -5.34
CA ASP A 103 -3.50 0.73 -6.13
C ASP A 103 -2.97 -0.44 -5.29
N VAL A 104 -3.34 -1.66 -5.70
CA VAL A 104 -2.86 -2.91 -5.10
C VAL A 104 -2.09 -3.70 -6.13
N LEU A 105 -0.78 -3.86 -5.92
CA LEU A 105 0.07 -4.74 -6.71
C LEU A 105 0.04 -6.14 -6.10
N VAL A 106 -0.46 -7.09 -6.87
CA VAL A 106 -0.58 -8.50 -6.47
C VAL A 106 0.43 -9.32 -7.26
N VAL A 107 1.35 -9.97 -6.55
CA VAL A 107 2.36 -10.84 -7.15
C VAL A 107 2.08 -12.29 -6.73
N PRO A 108 1.51 -13.13 -7.60
CA PRO A 108 1.23 -14.51 -7.23
C PRO A 108 2.52 -15.30 -6.99
N ALA A 109 2.44 -16.28 -6.08
CA ALA A 109 3.47 -17.30 -5.97
C ALA A 109 3.30 -18.36 -7.08
N ARG A 110 4.40 -19.01 -7.46
CA ARG A 110 4.47 -20.08 -8.45
C ARG A 110 4.10 -21.44 -7.87
#